data_AF-A0A7Y4CLJ7-F1
#
_entry.id   AF-A0A7Y4CLJ7-F1
#
_cell.length_a   1.000
_cell.length_b   1.000
_cell.length_c   1.000
_cell.angle_alpha   90.00
_cell.angle_beta   90.00
_cell.angle_gamma   90.00
#
_symmetry.space_group_name_H-M   'P 1'
#
loop_
_entity.id
_entity.type
_entity.pdbx_description
1 polymer ?
#
loop_
_entity_poly.entity_id
_entity_poly.type
_entity_poly.pdbx_seq_one_letter_code
_entity_poly.pdbx_strand_id
1 'polypeptide(L)'
;MYRFINWFTSSVALPLIPMAGVWLIKGVESGTFSVSNVNGTDLLFASAMVCVISLIKLKNVSNKELLEGLTNIFSFGLVVSMVLFAWSLVYQVQADLTLQSFFDLVSKALNDGADVKAIANAIDPLSYNNKIEAFRLIGFIVIAVVVPTSIVFTFTYDLDK
;
A
#
# COMPACT_ATOMS: atom_id res chain seq x y z
N MET A 1 2.81 23.45 -16.98
CA MET A 1 3.93 22.52 -16.73
C MET A 1 4.49 22.65 -15.31
N TYR A 2 4.98 23.83 -14.88
CA TYR A 2 5.45 24.05 -13.50
C TYR A 2 4.44 23.70 -12.40
N ARG A 3 3.18 24.09 -12.59
CA ARG A 3 2.08 23.74 -11.67
C ARG A 3 1.85 22.22 -11.55
N PHE A 4 1.93 21.51 -12.67
CA PHE A 4 1.83 20.05 -12.69
C PHE A 4 2.99 19.39 -11.94
N ILE A 5 4.22 19.87 -12.15
CA ILE A 5 5.40 19.36 -11.47
C ILE A 5 5.30 19.60 -9.95
N ASN A 6 4.86 20.78 -9.51
CA ASN A 6 4.66 21.07 -8.09
C ASN A 6 3.57 20.19 -7.47
N TRP A 7 2.43 20.03 -8.15
CA TRP A 7 1.36 19.16 -7.69
C TRP A 7 1.82 17.71 -7.62
N PHE A 8 2.43 17.18 -8.69
CA PHE A 8 2.88 15.79 -8.78
C PHE A 8 3.92 15.50 -7.70
N THR A 9 4.91 16.38 -7.55
CA THR A 9 5.97 16.21 -6.54
C THR A 9 5.40 16.24 -5.12
N SER A 10 4.50 17.19 -4.81
CA SER A 10 3.93 17.34 -3.47
C SER A 10 2.87 16.30 -3.13
N SER A 11 2.06 15.88 -4.10
CA SER A 11 0.82 15.15 -3.86
C SER A 11 0.90 13.67 -4.23
N VAL A 12 1.87 13.27 -5.05
CA VAL A 12 2.01 11.89 -5.54
C VAL A 12 3.42 11.36 -5.31
N ALA A 13 4.47 12.09 -5.72
CA ALA A 13 5.84 11.63 -5.60
C ALA A 13 6.27 11.51 -4.13
N LEU A 14 6.05 12.54 -3.31
CA LEU A 14 6.37 12.54 -1.88
C LEU A 14 5.77 11.35 -1.12
N PRO A 15 4.46 11.06 -1.25
CA PRO A 15 3.84 9.86 -0.69
C PRO A 15 4.43 8.53 -1.17
N LEU A 16 4.99 8.48 -2.38
CA LEU A 16 5.58 7.29 -2.98
C LEU A 16 7.07 7.10 -2.64
N ILE A 17 7.74 8.11 -2.07
CA ILE A 17 9.17 8.02 -1.70
C ILE A 17 9.44 6.85 -0.74
N PRO A 18 8.65 6.62 0.34
CA PRO A 18 8.87 5.48 1.22
C PRO A 18 8.78 4.14 0.47
N MET A 19 7.81 3.99 -0.44
CA MET A 19 7.66 2.81 -1.28
C MET A 19 8.87 2.60 -2.21
N ALA A 20 9.32 3.67 -2.87
CA ALA A 20 10.49 3.62 -3.74
C ALA A 20 11.76 3.23 -2.96
N GLY A 21 11.90 3.71 -1.73
CA GLY A 21 12.97 3.32 -0.82
C GLY A 21 12.95 1.83 -0.47
N VAL A 22 11.78 1.30 -0.06
CA VAL A 22 11.61 -0.13 0.26
C VAL A 22 11.86 -1.01 -0.96
N TRP A 23 11.35 -0.60 -2.13
CA TRP A 23 11.58 -1.32 -3.39
C TRP A 23 13.07 -1.36 -3.76
N LEU A 24 13.79 -0.26 -3.58
CA LEU A 24 15.22 -0.17 -3.87
C LEU A 24 16.03 -1.05 -2.91
N ILE A 25 15.75 -1.01 -1.61
CA ILE A 25 16.42 -1.85 -0.61
C ILE A 25 16.19 -3.34 -0.94
N LYS A 26 14.93 -3.75 -1.15
CA LYS A 26 14.61 -5.13 -1.52
C LYS A 26 15.24 -5.55 -2.86
N GLY A 27 15.33 -4.64 -3.82
CA GLY A 27 15.99 -4.89 -5.09
C GLY A 27 17.49 -5.15 -4.94
N VAL A 28 18.15 -4.41 -4.04
CA VAL A 28 19.56 -4.63 -3.69
C VAL A 28 19.74 -5.95 -2.93
N GLU A 29 18.87 -6.27 -1.97
CA GLU A 29 18.95 -7.51 -1.17
C GLU A 29 18.68 -8.78 -2.00
N SER A 30 17.70 -8.72 -2.90
CA SER A 30 17.30 -9.87 -3.73
C SER A 30 18.06 -9.98 -5.05
N GLY A 31 18.88 -8.98 -5.40
CA GLY A 31 19.55 -8.89 -6.70
C GLY A 31 18.61 -8.71 -7.89
N THR A 32 17.32 -8.47 -7.66
CA THR A 32 16.30 -8.32 -8.72
C THR A 32 15.43 -7.09 -8.47
N PHE A 33 15.40 -6.15 -9.42
CA PHE A 33 14.55 -4.96 -9.36
C PHE A 33 13.21 -5.24 -10.06
N SER A 34 12.38 -6.10 -9.46
CA SER A 34 11.08 -6.46 -10.00
C SER A 34 9.96 -5.63 -9.38
N VAL A 35 8.91 -5.36 -10.16
CA VAL A 35 7.65 -4.75 -9.65
C VAL A 35 6.98 -5.65 -8.60
N SER A 36 7.24 -6.95 -8.63
CA SER A 36 6.79 -7.89 -7.59
C SER A 36 7.30 -7.54 -6.19
N ASN A 37 8.40 -6.78 -6.08
CA ASN A 37 8.99 -6.36 -4.81
C ASN A 37 8.26 -5.16 -4.19
N VAL A 38 7.35 -4.52 -4.93
CA VAL A 38 6.47 -3.47 -4.40
C VAL A 38 5.41 -4.13 -3.51
N ASN A 39 5.31 -3.65 -2.28
CA ASN A 39 4.32 -4.16 -1.33
C ASN A 39 2.95 -3.51 -1.57
N GLY A 40 1.88 -4.31 -1.50
CA GLY A 40 0.51 -3.81 -1.64
C GLY A 40 0.12 -2.81 -0.55
N THR A 41 0.63 -3.00 0.66
CA THR A 41 0.47 -2.05 1.77
C THR A 41 1.00 -0.67 1.44
N ASP A 42 2.15 -0.59 0.76
CA ASP A 42 2.82 0.67 0.46
C ASP A 42 2.03 1.45 -0.59
N LEU A 43 1.45 0.75 -1.56
CA LEU A 43 0.54 1.32 -2.56
C LEU A 43 -0.76 1.84 -1.95
N LEU A 44 -1.34 1.10 -1.00
CA LEU A 44 -2.55 1.51 -0.29
C LEU A 44 -2.29 2.72 0.62
N PHE A 45 -1.13 2.75 1.27
CA PHE A 45 -0.68 3.89 2.06
C PHE A 45 -0.46 5.14 1.19
N ALA A 46 0.23 5.00 0.06
CA ALA A 46 0.43 6.11 -0.88
C ALA A 46 -0.91 6.64 -1.41
N SER A 47 -1.86 5.76 -1.71
CA SER A 47 -3.22 6.15 -2.14
C SER A 47 -3.97 6.93 -1.07
N ALA A 48 -3.90 6.49 0.19
CA ALA A 48 -4.48 7.22 1.32
C ALA A 48 -3.85 8.62 1.46
N MET A 49 -2.53 8.73 1.32
CA MET A 49 -1.83 10.01 1.38
C MET A 49 -2.22 10.96 0.25
N VAL A 50 -2.39 10.46 -0.98
CA VAL A 50 -2.90 11.26 -2.10
C VAL A 50 -4.28 11.83 -1.76
N CYS A 51 -5.19 11.02 -1.21
CA CYS A 51 -6.51 11.49 -0.77
C CYS A 51 -6.43 12.57 0.31
N VAL A 52 -5.56 12.41 1.32
CA VAL A 52 -5.36 13.42 2.38
C VAL A 52 -4.84 14.73 1.79
N ILE A 53 -3.85 14.68 0.92
CA ILE A 53 -3.28 15.88 0.30
C ILE A 53 -4.31 16.58 -0.58
N SER A 54 -5.10 15.82 -1.35
CA SER A 54 -6.23 16.36 -2.11
C SER A 54 -7.24 17.06 -1.19
N LEU A 55 -7.64 16.44 -0.07
CA LEU A 55 -8.55 17.05 0.90
C LEU A 55 -8.00 18.36 1.49
N ILE A 56 -6.69 18.43 1.76
CA ILE A 56 -6.05 19.67 2.26
C ILE A 56 -6.14 20.79 1.22
N LYS A 57 -5.96 20.48 -0.06
CA LYS A 57 -6.00 21.45 -1.16
C LYS A 57 -7.42 21.95 -1.48
N LEU A 58 -8.45 21.16 -1.17
CA LEU A 58 -9.85 21.58 -1.37
C LEU A 58 -10.24 22.82 -0.57
N LYS A 59 -9.50 23.19 0.47
CA LYS A 59 -9.73 24.41 1.27
C LYS A 59 -9.74 25.71 0.45
N ASN A 60 -9.15 25.67 -0.76
CA ASN A 60 -9.03 26.81 -1.65
C ASN A 60 -10.21 26.94 -2.64
N VAL A 61 -11.17 26.01 -2.60
CA VAL A 61 -12.37 26.02 -3.47
C VAL A 61 -13.43 26.94 -2.89
N SER A 62 -13.83 27.96 -3.65
CA SER A 62 -14.86 28.93 -3.25
C SER A 62 -16.30 28.44 -3.45
N ASN A 63 -16.52 27.47 -4.36
CA ASN A 63 -17.83 26.89 -4.63
C ASN A 63 -18.17 25.79 -3.60
N LYS A 64 -19.19 26.02 -2.77
CA LYS A 64 -19.61 25.12 -1.68
C LYS A 64 -20.13 23.76 -2.17
N GLU A 65 -20.92 23.72 -3.24
CA GLU A 65 -21.47 22.45 -3.76
C GLU A 65 -20.36 21.58 -4.36
N LEU A 66 -19.41 22.20 -5.05
CA LEU A 66 -18.23 21.53 -5.60
C LEU A 66 -17.31 21.02 -4.47
N LEU A 67 -17.12 21.83 -3.42
CA LEU A 67 -16.35 21.46 -2.24
C LEU A 67 -16.91 20.20 -1.57
N GLU A 68 -18.23 20.16 -1.31
CA GLU A 68 -18.88 19.00 -0.70
C GLU A 68 -18.74 17.75 -1.56
N GLY A 69 -18.98 17.85 -2.87
CA GLY A 69 -18.86 16.73 -3.81
C GLY A 69 -17.44 16.14 -3.84
N LEU A 70 -16.43 16.99 -3.98
CA LEU A 70 -15.03 16.55 -4.00
C LEU A 70 -14.59 16.00 -2.63
N THR A 71 -15.01 16.64 -1.54
CA THR A 71 -14.68 16.19 -0.18
C THR A 71 -15.25 14.78 0.07
N ASN A 72 -16.47 14.50 -0.38
CA ASN A 72 -17.09 13.18 -0.25
C ASN A 72 -16.32 12.11 -1.03
N ILE A 73 -15.92 12.40 -2.27
CA ILE A 73 -15.16 11.45 -3.11
C ILE A 73 -13.81 11.12 -2.47
N PHE A 74 -13.03 12.13 -2.07
CA PHE A 74 -11.71 11.88 -1.48
C PHE A 74 -11.80 11.28 -0.08
N SER A 75 -12.81 11.64 0.72
CA SER A 75 -13.04 11.02 2.03
C SER A 75 -13.44 9.55 1.90
N PHE A 76 -14.29 9.22 0.92
CA PHE A 76 -14.62 7.83 0.62
C PHE A 76 -13.38 7.04 0.18
N GLY A 77 -12.61 7.58 -0.77
CA GLY A 77 -11.36 6.97 -1.23
C GLY A 77 -10.33 6.78 -0.10
N LEU A 78 -10.25 7.74 0.83
CA LEU A 78 -9.41 7.66 2.03
C LEU A 78 -9.84 6.51 2.94
N VAL A 79 -11.14 6.41 3.26
CA VAL A 79 -11.67 5.34 4.13
C VAL A 79 -11.41 3.97 3.50
N VAL A 80 -11.71 3.81 2.21
CA VAL A 80 -11.46 2.54 1.50
C VAL A 80 -9.97 2.18 1.54
N SER A 81 -9.09 3.13 1.23
CA SER A 81 -7.64 2.91 1.24
C SER A 81 -7.13 2.54 2.64
N MET A 82 -7.63 3.20 3.69
CA MET A 82 -7.26 2.95 5.09
C MET A 82 -7.73 1.58 5.59
N VAL A 83 -8.96 1.18 5.26
CA VAL A 83 -9.50 -0.13 5.66
C VAL A 83 -8.70 -1.25 4.98
N LEU A 84 -8.45 -1.11 3.67
CA LEU A 84 -7.65 -2.09 2.92
C LEU A 84 -6.20 -2.13 3.43
N PHE A 85 -5.63 -0.98 3.78
CA PHE A 85 -4.29 -0.89 4.37
C PHE A 85 -4.22 -1.63 5.71
N ALA A 86 -5.13 -1.34 6.63
CA ALA A 86 -5.20 -2.01 7.93
C ALA A 86 -5.40 -3.52 7.78
N TRP A 87 -6.30 -3.92 6.87
CA TRP A 87 -6.54 -5.33 6.58
C TRP A 87 -5.28 -6.01 6.01
N SER A 88 -4.58 -5.35 5.09
CA SER A 88 -3.35 -5.88 4.51
C SER A 88 -2.24 -6.06 5.55
N LEU A 89 -2.10 -5.12 6.50
CA LEU A 89 -1.17 -5.24 7.63
C LEU A 89 -1.50 -6.43 8.53
N VAL A 90 -2.79 -6.64 8.87
CA VAL A 90 -3.21 -7.79 9.69
C VAL A 90 -2.82 -9.11 9.03
N TYR A 91 -2.97 -9.22 7.71
CA TYR A 91 -2.57 -10.43 6.97
C TYR A 91 -1.06 -10.61 6.88
N GLN A 92 -0.28 -9.53 6.76
CA GLN A 92 1.18 -9.61 6.81
C GLN A 92 1.65 -10.09 8.18
N VAL A 93 1.13 -9.53 9.27
CA VAL A 93 1.47 -9.96 10.63
C VAL A 93 1.11 -11.42 10.87
N GLN A 94 -0.03 -11.90 10.37
CA GLN A 94 -0.40 -13.32 10.46
C GLN A 94 0.57 -14.23 9.70
N ALA A 95 1.04 -13.81 8.52
CA ALA A 95 2.03 -14.56 7.76
C ALA A 95 3.36 -14.66 8.51
N ASP A 96 3.84 -13.56 9.08
CA ASP A 96 5.08 -13.50 9.86
C ASP A 96 5.01 -14.37 11.12
N LEU A 97 3.89 -14.32 11.86
CA LEU A 97 3.66 -15.18 13.03
C LEU A 97 3.63 -16.66 12.66
N THR A 98 3.04 -17.01 11.50
CA THR A 98 3.00 -18.39 11.02
C THR A 98 4.41 -18.89 10.66
N LEU A 99 5.21 -18.07 9.99
CA LEU A 99 6.62 -18.36 9.71
C LEU A 99 7.44 -18.55 10.99
N GLN A 100 7.27 -17.67 11.97
CA GLN A 100 7.94 -17.79 13.26
C GLN A 100 7.55 -19.11 13.97
N SER A 101 6.25 -19.43 14.01
CA SER A 101 5.78 -20.69 14.60
C SER A 101 6.35 -21.93 13.91
N PHE A 102 6.50 -21.87 12.58
CA PHE A 102 7.16 -22.93 11.80
C PHE A 102 8.62 -23.10 12.21
N PHE A 103 9.38 -22.01 12.31
CA PHE A 103 10.79 -22.07 12.73
C PHE A 103 10.95 -22.58 14.16
N ASP A 104 10.10 -22.16 15.09
CA ASP A 104 10.12 -22.64 16.47
C ASP A 104 9.85 -24.15 16.55
N LEU A 105 8.86 -24.64 15.80
CA LEU A 105 8.53 -26.07 15.75
C LEU A 105 9.63 -26.90 15.10
N VAL A 106 10.23 -26.43 14.02
CA VAL A 106 11.36 -27.10 13.36
C VAL A 106 12.59 -27.13 14.26
N SER A 107 12.91 -26.01 14.93
CA SER A 107 14.02 -25.92 15.88
C SER A 107 13.84 -26.88 17.06
N LYS A 108 12.62 -26.94 17.61
CA LYS A 108 12.28 -27.89 18.68
C LYS A 108 12.40 -29.34 18.22
N ALA A 109 11.86 -29.68 17.05
CA ALA A 109 11.97 -31.02 16.47
C ALA A 109 13.42 -31.45 16.27
N LEU A 110 14.27 -30.53 15.80
CA LEU A 110 15.70 -30.76 15.59
C LEU A 110 16.43 -31.03 16.92
N ASN A 111 16.11 -30.26 17.97
CA ASN A 111 16.70 -30.44 19.31
C ASN A 111 16.21 -31.72 20.00
N ASP A 112 14.96 -32.12 19.77
CA ASP A 112 14.37 -33.33 20.35
C ASP A 112 14.74 -34.62 19.56
N GLY A 113 15.47 -34.50 18.45
CA GLY A 113 15.84 -35.62 17.58
C GLY A 113 14.66 -36.25 16.83
N ALA A 114 13.54 -35.52 16.73
CA ALA A 114 12.32 -35.96 16.07
C ALA A 114 12.39 -35.78 14.54
N ASP A 115 11.51 -36.45 13.81
CA ASP A 115 11.44 -36.32 12.35
C ASP A 115 10.91 -34.94 11.95
N VAL A 116 11.85 -34.04 11.61
CA VAL A 116 11.61 -32.67 11.16
C VAL A 116 10.69 -32.63 9.94
N LYS A 117 10.72 -33.65 9.08
CA LYS A 117 9.95 -33.68 7.83
C LYS A 117 8.45 -33.86 8.09
N ALA A 118 8.09 -34.64 9.10
CA ALA A 118 6.70 -34.82 9.51
C ALA A 118 6.11 -33.54 10.11
N ILE A 119 6.92 -32.80 10.88
CA ILE A 119 6.50 -31.56 11.56
C ILE A 119 6.45 -30.38 10.59
N ALA A 120 7.40 -30.29 9.65
CA ALA A 120 7.42 -29.26 8.63
C ALA A 120 6.21 -29.32 7.69
N ASN A 121 5.63 -30.50 7.46
CA ASN A 121 4.42 -30.66 6.65
C ASN A 121 3.12 -30.29 7.40
N ALA A 122 3.17 -30.07 8.72
CA ALA A 122 1.99 -29.73 9.52
C ALA A 122 1.61 -28.25 9.45
N ILE A 123 2.52 -27.39 8.99
CA ILE A 123 2.28 -25.95 8.79
C ILE A 123 2.67 -25.61 7.35
N ASP A 124 1.74 -25.04 6.60
CA ASP A 124 2.02 -24.45 5.29
C ASP A 124 2.17 -22.93 5.42
N PRO A 125 3.41 -22.41 5.59
CA PRO A 125 3.66 -20.97 5.68
C PRO A 125 3.37 -20.23 4.36
N LEU A 126 3.28 -20.95 3.23
CA LEU A 126 3.01 -20.35 1.92
C LEU A 126 1.52 -20.12 1.65
N SER A 127 0.64 -20.65 2.49
CA SER A 127 -0.81 -20.47 2.39
C SER A 127 -1.26 -18.99 2.41
N TYR A 128 -0.44 -18.09 2.98
CA TYR A 128 -0.71 -16.65 3.04
C TYR A 128 -0.22 -15.89 1.80
N ASN A 129 0.63 -16.49 0.95
CA ASN A 129 1.26 -15.80 -0.18
C ASN A 129 0.21 -15.31 -1.19
N ASN A 130 -0.77 -16.15 -1.51
CA ASN A 130 -1.88 -15.79 -2.41
C ASN A 130 -2.71 -14.58 -1.93
N LYS A 131 -2.85 -14.42 -0.60
CA LYS A 131 -3.60 -13.28 -0.03
C LYS A 131 -2.79 -12.00 -0.09
N ILE A 132 -1.47 -12.08 0.15
CA ILE A 132 -0.56 -10.93 0.02
C ILE A 132 -0.51 -10.45 -1.44
N GLU A 133 -0.48 -11.37 -2.40
CA GLU A 133 -0.54 -11.02 -3.83
C GLU A 133 -1.86 -10.35 -4.24
N ALA A 134 -2.99 -10.78 -3.65
CA ALA A 134 -4.27 -10.13 -3.87
C ALA A 134 -4.26 -8.68 -3.36
N PHE A 135 -3.69 -8.41 -2.19
CA PHE A 135 -3.54 -7.03 -1.69
C PHE A 135 -2.62 -6.18 -2.56
N ARG A 136 -1.57 -6.76 -3.15
CA ARG A 136 -0.72 -6.09 -4.13
C ARG A 136 -1.53 -5.66 -5.36
N LEU A 137 -2.33 -6.56 -5.93
CA LEU A 137 -3.20 -6.25 -7.07
C LEU A 137 -4.24 -5.17 -6.73
N ILE A 138 -4.88 -5.28 -5.57
CA ILE A 138 -5.87 -4.30 -5.09
C ILE A 138 -5.19 -2.93 -4.91
N GLY A 139 -4.00 -2.87 -4.31
CA GLY A 139 -3.23 -1.64 -4.17
C GLY A 139 -2.93 -0.98 -5.52
N PHE A 140 -2.57 -1.75 -6.55
CA PHE A 140 -2.39 -1.24 -7.91
C PHE A 140 -3.67 -0.68 -8.53
N ILE A 141 -4.81 -1.34 -8.32
CA ILE A 141 -6.11 -0.86 -8.82
C ILE A 141 -6.48 0.45 -8.13
N VAL A 142 -6.37 0.50 -6.80
CA VAL A 142 -6.74 1.68 -6.00
C VAL A 142 -5.87 2.88 -6.41
N ILE A 143 -4.55 2.72 -6.53
CA ILE A 143 -3.68 3.83 -6.91
C ILE A 143 -3.94 4.31 -8.35
N ALA A 144 -4.25 3.37 -9.27
CA ALA A 144 -4.58 3.68 -10.66
C ALA A 144 -5.93 4.39 -10.81
N VAL A 145 -6.79 4.38 -9.79
CA VAL A 145 -8.03 5.17 -9.76
C VAL A 145 -7.78 6.49 -9.03
N VAL A 146 -7.23 6.46 -7.82
CA VAL A 146 -7.06 7.63 -6.95
C VAL A 146 -6.17 8.68 -7.58
N VAL A 147 -5.04 8.30 -8.18
CA VAL A 147 -4.09 9.26 -8.76
C VAL A 147 -4.68 9.97 -9.98
N PRO A 148 -5.23 9.29 -11.00
CA PRO A 148 -5.88 9.97 -12.13
C PRO A 148 -7.07 10.83 -11.73
N THR A 149 -7.92 10.36 -10.82
CA THR A 149 -9.04 11.16 -10.29
C THR A 149 -8.54 12.44 -9.62
N SER A 150 -7.47 12.36 -8.82
CA SER A 150 -6.84 13.52 -8.19
C SER A 150 -6.22 14.50 -9.21
N ILE A 151 -5.58 13.98 -10.27
CA ILE A 151 -5.06 14.80 -11.39
C ILE A 151 -6.21 15.58 -12.02
N VAL A 152 -7.24 14.87 -12.50
CA VAL A 152 -8.36 15.48 -13.23
C VAL A 152 -8.98 16.60 -12.40
N PHE A 153 -9.30 16.35 -11.13
CA PHE A 153 -9.94 17.35 -10.29
C PHE A 153 -9.02 18.53 -9.94
N THR A 154 -7.73 18.29 -9.75
CA THR A 154 -6.79 19.38 -9.46
C THR A 154 -6.66 20.34 -10.65
N PHE A 155 -6.57 19.83 -11.88
CA PHE A 155 -6.41 20.67 -13.06
C PHE A 155 -7.72 21.26 -13.58
N THR A 156 -8.84 20.54 -13.45
CA THR A 156 -10.16 21.04 -13.86
C THR A 156 -10.65 22.16 -12.94
N TYR A 157 -10.39 22.06 -11.62
CA TYR A 157 -10.93 23.00 -10.63
C TYR A 157 -9.90 23.94 -10.00
N ASP A 158 -8.65 23.91 -10.49
CA ASP A 158 -7.60 24.85 -10.07
C ASP A 158 -7.35 24.85 -8.55
N LEU A 159 -7.24 23.64 -7.96
CA LEU A 159 -7.16 23.43 -6.51
C LEU A 159 -5.86 23.96 -5.86
N ASP A 160 -4.90 24.47 -6.64
CA ASP A 160 -3.63 25.03 -6.15
C ASP A 160 -3.65 26.56 -6.02
N LYS A 161 -4.78 27.23 -6.27
CA LYS A 161 -4.95 28.69 -6.09
C LYS A 161 -5.08 29.11 -4.63
#